data_AF-A0A839XMD9-F1
#
_entry.id   AF-A0A839XMD9-F1
#
_cell.length_a   1.000
_cell.length_b   1.000
_cell.length_c   1.000
_cell.angle_alpha   90.00
_cell.angle_beta   90.00
_cell.angle_gamma   90.00
#
_symmetry.space_group_name_H-M   'P 1'
#
loop_
_entity.id
_entity.type
_entity.pdbx_description
1 polymer ?
#
loop_
_entity_poly.entity_id
_entity_poly.type
_entity_poly.pdbx_seq_one_letter_code
_entity_poly.pdbx_strand_id
1 'polypeptide(L)'
;MTERDAANAESEFLARLDALRPDLGGTARVEVSGIPRSSWRRCRELAEAHGWTFRSVAQERGDTYWVLTRPGTASVDRRDSLFVTGPSLAELREYPQAREVAAQVRRELGVDPLSTVTLNETRAAHQAHRKATNRFAALAVLSGLTLLVVLVTAGRLFGDGGTTALVLGVGCAVLLMGTVIGTAGIIRRERARKAAIMPFTQGYERVVAAVLQRDG
;
A
#
# COMPACT_ATOMS: atom_id res chain seq x y z
N MET A 1 -12.66 -30.10 -19.98
CA MET A 1 -12.73 -28.66 -20.28
C MET A 1 -12.44 -28.53 -21.76
N THR A 2 -13.42 -28.09 -22.53
CA THR A 2 -13.28 -28.02 -23.98
C THR A 2 -12.52 -26.76 -24.38
N GLU A 3 -11.89 -26.76 -25.54
CA GLU A 3 -11.20 -25.60 -26.12
C GLU A 3 -12.13 -24.36 -26.22
N ARG A 4 -13.43 -24.62 -26.40
CA ARG A 4 -14.50 -23.61 -26.41
C ARG A 4 -14.74 -22.96 -25.05
N ASP A 5 -14.63 -23.73 -23.96
CA ASP A 5 -14.80 -23.20 -22.60
C ASP A 5 -13.62 -22.26 -22.23
N ALA A 6 -12.41 -22.60 -22.70
CA ALA A 6 -11.23 -21.77 -22.50
C ALA A 6 -11.31 -20.44 -23.26
N ALA A 7 -11.72 -20.47 -24.53
CA ALA A 7 -11.90 -19.26 -25.34
C ALA A 7 -13.00 -18.33 -24.78
N ASN A 8 -14.09 -18.91 -24.26
CA ASN A 8 -15.14 -18.13 -23.60
C ASN A 8 -14.63 -17.46 -22.32
N ALA A 9 -13.87 -18.19 -21.47
CA ALA A 9 -13.29 -17.61 -20.26
C ALA A 9 -12.28 -16.48 -20.55
N GLU A 10 -11.50 -16.60 -21.64
CA GLU A 10 -10.57 -15.55 -22.06
C GLU A 10 -11.29 -14.29 -22.56
N SER A 11 -12.33 -14.43 -23.38
CA SER A 11 -13.10 -13.28 -23.86
C SER A 11 -13.84 -12.57 -22.72
N GLU A 12 -14.39 -13.32 -21.76
CA GLU A 12 -14.99 -12.76 -20.55
C GLU A 12 -13.95 -12.02 -19.69
N PHE A 13 -12.75 -12.59 -19.53
CA PHE A 13 -11.66 -11.93 -18.83
C PHE A 13 -11.25 -10.61 -19.49
N LEU A 14 -11.13 -10.57 -20.81
CA LEU A 14 -10.80 -9.35 -21.55
C LEU A 14 -11.90 -8.28 -21.40
N ALA A 15 -13.17 -8.66 -21.48
CA ALA A 15 -14.27 -7.74 -21.25
C ALA A 15 -14.23 -7.12 -19.83
N ARG A 16 -13.94 -7.94 -18.81
CA ARG A 16 -13.73 -7.45 -17.43
C ARG A 16 -12.52 -6.51 -17.33
N LEU A 17 -11.45 -6.81 -18.06
CA LEU A 17 -10.22 -6.03 -18.05
C LEU A 17 -10.34 -4.68 -18.76
N ASP A 18 -11.16 -4.58 -19.80
CA ASP A 18 -11.46 -3.31 -20.48
C ASP A 18 -12.37 -2.39 -19.65
N ALA A 19 -13.29 -2.98 -18.88
CA ALA A 19 -14.14 -2.26 -17.92
C ALA A 19 -13.38 -1.82 -16.65
N LEU A 20 -12.15 -2.32 -16.43
CA LEU A 20 -11.41 -2.13 -15.20
C LEU A 20 -11.00 -0.66 -15.02
N ARG A 21 -11.38 -0.09 -13.87
CA ARG A 21 -10.92 1.23 -13.43
C ARG A 21 -10.01 1.09 -12.23
N PRO A 22 -8.84 1.74 -12.21
CA PRO A 22 -7.99 1.74 -11.04
C PRO A 22 -8.69 2.49 -9.90
N ASP A 23 -8.62 1.91 -8.71
CA ASP A 23 -9.06 2.53 -7.48
C ASP A 23 -8.14 3.69 -7.05
N LEU A 24 -8.49 4.35 -5.95
CA LEU A 24 -7.68 5.41 -5.37
C LEU A 24 -6.31 4.90 -4.91
N GLY A 25 -6.14 3.61 -4.64
CA GLY A 25 -4.85 2.99 -4.36
C GLY A 25 -3.99 2.78 -5.61
N GLY A 26 -4.50 3.04 -6.81
CA GLY A 26 -3.78 2.79 -8.07
C GLY A 26 -3.75 1.30 -8.44
N THR A 27 -4.59 0.50 -7.80
CA THR A 27 -4.79 -0.91 -8.08
C THR A 27 -6.15 -1.15 -8.70
N ALA A 28 -6.30 -2.22 -9.44
CA ALA A 28 -7.58 -2.66 -9.93
C ALA A 28 -7.73 -4.15 -9.64
N ARG A 29 -8.96 -4.61 -9.45
CA ARG A 29 -9.24 -6.00 -9.11
C ARG A 29 -10.08 -6.63 -10.20
N VAL A 30 -9.60 -7.74 -10.74
CA VAL A 30 -10.37 -8.57 -11.66
C VAL A 30 -10.63 -9.91 -11.00
N GLU A 31 -11.89 -10.32 -10.97
CA GLU A 31 -12.27 -11.62 -10.43
C GLU A 31 -11.86 -12.72 -11.41
N VAL A 32 -11.21 -13.76 -10.88
CA VAL A 32 -10.67 -14.90 -11.64
C VAL A 32 -11.12 -16.25 -11.10
N SER A 33 -12.11 -16.28 -10.19
CA SER A 33 -12.64 -17.51 -9.57
C SER A 33 -13.10 -18.56 -10.59
N GLY A 34 -13.71 -18.11 -11.69
CA GLY A 34 -14.17 -18.96 -12.79
C GLY A 34 -13.08 -19.34 -13.81
N ILE A 35 -11.86 -18.81 -13.69
CA ILE A 35 -10.79 -19.04 -14.66
C ILE A 35 -9.92 -20.22 -14.22
N PRO A 36 -9.79 -21.27 -15.05
CA PRO A 36 -8.93 -22.42 -14.77
C PRO A 36 -7.48 -21.99 -14.54
N ARG A 37 -6.81 -22.60 -13.55
CA ARG A 37 -5.39 -22.30 -13.26
C ARG A 37 -4.45 -22.54 -14.44
N SER A 38 -4.78 -23.46 -15.33
CA SER A 38 -4.03 -23.70 -16.58
C SER A 38 -4.02 -22.47 -17.50
N SER A 39 -5.09 -21.67 -17.49
CA SER A 39 -5.25 -20.46 -18.31
C SER A 39 -4.68 -19.21 -17.65
N TRP A 40 -4.29 -19.26 -16.37
CA TRP A 40 -3.78 -18.10 -15.64
C TRP A 40 -2.52 -17.51 -16.27
N ARG A 41 -1.63 -18.33 -16.83
CA ARG A 41 -0.46 -17.81 -17.54
C ARG A 41 -0.88 -16.96 -18.74
N ARG A 42 -1.83 -17.46 -19.53
CA ARG A 42 -2.32 -16.79 -20.73
C ARG A 42 -3.09 -15.51 -20.38
N CYS A 43 -3.97 -15.53 -19.38
CA CYS A 43 -4.67 -14.34 -18.92
C CYS A 43 -3.70 -13.28 -18.37
N ARG A 44 -2.58 -13.68 -17.74
CA ARG A 44 -1.54 -12.73 -17.32
C ARG A 44 -0.86 -12.07 -18.53
N GLU A 45 -0.47 -12.86 -19.53
CA GLU A 45 0.12 -12.33 -20.77
C GLU A 45 -0.84 -11.35 -21.47
N LEU A 46 -2.15 -11.67 -21.51
CA LEU A 46 -3.18 -10.79 -22.04
C LEU A 46 -3.32 -9.49 -21.22
N ALA A 47 -3.32 -9.58 -19.89
CA ALA A 47 -3.37 -8.41 -19.03
C ALA A 47 -2.17 -7.48 -19.28
N GLU A 48 -0.96 -8.04 -19.39
CA GLU A 48 0.26 -7.30 -19.69
C GLU A 48 0.21 -6.65 -21.07
N ALA A 49 -0.29 -7.36 -22.09
CA ALA A 49 -0.50 -6.80 -23.43
C ALA A 49 -1.49 -5.62 -23.43
N HIS A 50 -2.47 -5.62 -22.54
CA HIS A 50 -3.43 -4.53 -22.34
C HIS A 50 -2.96 -3.47 -21.31
N GLY A 51 -1.66 -3.46 -20.97
CA GLY A 51 -1.06 -2.42 -20.14
C GLY A 51 -1.34 -2.58 -18.64
N TRP A 52 -1.64 -3.79 -18.18
CA TRP A 52 -1.79 -4.12 -16.77
C TRP A 52 -0.69 -5.05 -16.28
N THR A 53 -0.05 -4.70 -15.17
CA THR A 53 0.94 -5.52 -14.49
C THR A 53 0.29 -6.23 -13.31
N PHE A 54 0.43 -7.56 -13.27
CA PHE A 54 0.00 -8.38 -12.15
C PHE A 54 0.82 -8.08 -10.89
N ARG A 55 0.16 -7.86 -9.76
CA ARG A 55 0.81 -7.56 -8.47
C ARG A 55 0.67 -8.72 -7.48
N SER A 56 -0.55 -9.19 -7.24
CA SER A 56 -0.82 -10.24 -6.27
C SER A 56 -2.18 -10.90 -6.50
N VAL A 57 -2.39 -12.05 -5.85
CA VAL A 57 -3.71 -12.66 -5.71
C VAL A 57 -4.30 -12.20 -4.38
N ALA A 58 -5.58 -11.82 -4.37
CA ALA A 58 -6.36 -11.55 -3.18
C ALA A 58 -7.51 -12.55 -3.11
N GLN A 59 -7.82 -13.04 -1.92
CA GLN A 59 -9.03 -13.82 -1.66
C GLN A 59 -9.97 -13.00 -0.77
N GLU A 60 -11.23 -12.93 -1.17
CA GLU A 60 -12.26 -12.18 -0.45
C GLU A 60 -13.59 -12.92 -0.58
N ARG A 61 -14.20 -13.29 0.55
CA ARG A 61 -15.51 -13.99 0.61
C ARG A 61 -15.61 -15.29 -0.21
N GLY A 62 -14.48 -15.97 -0.45
CA GLY A 62 -14.41 -17.21 -1.23
C GLY A 62 -14.02 -17.00 -2.69
N ASP A 63 -14.06 -15.76 -3.17
CA ASP A 63 -13.66 -15.41 -4.53
C ASP A 63 -12.18 -15.09 -4.61
N THR A 64 -11.59 -15.42 -5.75
CA THR A 64 -10.19 -15.12 -6.07
C THR A 64 -10.13 -13.94 -7.02
N TYR A 65 -9.41 -12.91 -6.62
CA TYR A 65 -9.19 -11.70 -7.41
C TYR A 65 -7.70 -11.57 -7.74
N TRP A 66 -7.41 -11.12 -8.96
CA TRP A 66 -6.11 -10.59 -9.28
C TRP A 66 -6.07 -9.10 -9.03
N VAL A 67 -5.04 -8.67 -8.30
CA VAL A 67 -4.73 -7.26 -8.09
C VAL A 67 -3.76 -6.85 -9.18
N LEU A 68 -4.22 -5.96 -10.05
CA LEU A 68 -3.51 -5.42 -11.21
C LEU A 68 -3.15 -3.96 -10.97
N THR A 69 -2.11 -3.48 -11.64
CA THR A 69 -1.65 -2.08 -11.59
C THR A 69 -1.21 -1.65 -12.98
N ARG A 70 -1.34 -0.36 -13.32
CA ARG A 70 -0.75 0.15 -14.57
C ARG A 70 0.75 0.40 -14.39
N PRO A 71 1.57 0.12 -15.41
CA PRO A 71 2.98 0.52 -15.43
C PRO A 71 3.15 2.00 -15.06
N GLY A 72 4.16 2.31 -14.25
CA GLY A 72 4.43 3.67 -13.79
C GLY A 72 3.48 4.22 -12.71
N THR A 73 2.45 3.47 -12.30
CA THR A 73 1.53 3.91 -11.25
C THR A 73 2.00 3.39 -9.88
N ALA A 74 2.36 4.30 -8.98
CA ALA A 74 2.62 3.95 -7.59
C ALA A 74 1.34 3.36 -6.97
N SER A 75 1.43 2.17 -6.38
CA SER A 75 0.26 1.47 -5.84
C SER A 75 0.30 1.34 -4.33
N VAL A 76 -0.75 1.82 -3.68
CA VAL A 76 -0.97 1.74 -2.24
C VAL A 76 -1.88 0.56 -1.94
N ASP A 77 -1.63 -0.11 -0.82
CA ASP A 77 -2.50 -1.19 -0.37
C ASP A 77 -3.79 -0.57 0.17
N ARG A 78 -4.96 -1.04 -0.29
CA ARG A 78 -6.27 -0.58 0.19
C ARG A 78 -6.49 -0.86 1.68
N ARG A 79 -5.78 -1.83 2.27
CA ARG A 79 -5.82 -2.11 3.71
C ARG A 79 -5.02 -1.12 4.55
N ASP A 80 -4.27 -0.24 3.90
CA ASP A 80 -3.51 0.79 4.59
C ASP A 80 -4.45 1.88 5.08
N SER A 81 -4.74 1.88 6.39
CA SER A 81 -5.69 2.80 7.04
C SER A 81 -5.32 4.28 6.92
N LEU A 82 -4.09 4.58 6.50
CA LEU A 82 -3.62 5.94 6.31
C LEU A 82 -3.92 6.49 4.92
N PHE A 83 -4.39 5.66 3.99
CA PHE A 83 -4.72 6.09 2.63
C PHE A 83 -6.23 6.18 2.41
N VAL A 84 -6.66 7.13 1.57
CA VAL A 84 -8.08 7.37 1.32
C VAL A 84 -8.79 6.17 0.71
N THR A 85 -10.01 5.92 1.18
CA THR A 85 -10.93 4.93 0.62
C THR A 85 -12.22 5.62 0.19
N GLY A 86 -12.76 5.28 -0.97
CA GLY A 86 -14.03 5.84 -1.44
C GLY A 86 -14.21 5.75 -2.95
N PRO A 87 -15.17 6.54 -3.48
CA PRO A 87 -15.42 6.68 -4.92
C PRO A 87 -14.17 6.96 -5.74
N SER A 88 -14.18 6.61 -7.02
CA SER A 88 -13.05 6.93 -7.88
C SER A 88 -12.99 8.44 -8.16
N LEU A 89 -11.80 8.99 -8.50
CA LEU A 89 -11.71 10.39 -8.94
C LEU A 89 -12.56 10.66 -10.20
N ALA A 90 -12.71 9.67 -11.08
CA ALA A 90 -13.53 9.80 -12.28
C ALA A 90 -15.01 10.01 -11.90
N GLU A 91 -15.52 9.18 -11.00
CA GLU A 91 -16.88 9.28 -10.46
C GLU A 91 -17.11 10.62 -9.76
N LEU A 92 -16.19 11.06 -8.89
CA LEU A 92 -16.33 12.36 -8.22
C LEU A 92 -16.35 13.54 -9.20
N ARG A 93 -15.63 13.48 -10.33
CA ARG A 93 -15.59 14.57 -11.32
C ARG A 93 -16.90 14.77 -12.06
N GLU A 94 -17.77 13.76 -12.11
CA GLU A 94 -19.08 13.85 -12.75
C GLU A 94 -20.00 14.82 -11.99
N TYR A 95 -19.80 14.96 -10.68
CA TYR A 95 -20.59 15.84 -9.83
C TYR A 95 -20.09 17.31 -9.90
N PRO A 96 -20.96 18.29 -10.23
CA PRO A 96 -20.60 19.71 -10.24
C PRO A 96 -20.12 20.22 -8.86
N GLN A 97 -20.81 19.82 -7.78
CA GLN A 97 -20.46 20.19 -6.41
C GLN A 97 -19.08 19.70 -5.97
N ALA A 98 -18.66 18.51 -6.44
CA ALA A 98 -17.33 18.00 -6.17
C ALA A 98 -16.24 18.90 -6.79
N ARG A 99 -16.50 19.46 -7.98
CA ARG A 99 -15.59 20.39 -8.66
C ARG A 99 -15.51 21.73 -7.95
N GLU A 100 -16.63 22.25 -7.46
CA GLU A 100 -16.67 23.49 -6.68
C GLU A 100 -15.90 23.36 -5.36
N VAL A 101 -16.14 22.28 -4.62
CA VAL A 101 -15.44 22.00 -3.36
C VAL A 101 -13.96 21.71 -3.63
N ALA A 102 -13.62 20.98 -4.69
CA ALA A 102 -12.22 20.77 -5.06
C ALA A 102 -11.49 22.08 -5.39
N ALA A 103 -12.15 23.03 -6.06
CA ALA A 103 -11.59 24.35 -6.33
C ALA A 103 -11.39 25.15 -5.04
N GLN A 104 -12.31 25.05 -4.07
CA GLN A 104 -12.15 25.64 -2.75
C GLN A 104 -10.97 25.02 -1.99
N VAL A 105 -10.91 23.69 -1.92
CA VAL A 105 -9.81 22.94 -1.29
C VAL A 105 -8.47 23.32 -1.91
N ARG A 106 -8.40 23.46 -3.24
CA ARG A 106 -7.19 23.89 -3.94
C ARG A 106 -6.72 25.29 -3.49
N ARG A 107 -7.66 26.22 -3.24
CA ARG A 107 -7.32 27.56 -2.72
C ARG A 107 -6.86 27.53 -1.27
N GLU A 108 -7.48 26.69 -0.43
CA GLU A 108 -7.20 26.63 1.01
C GLU A 108 -5.95 25.80 1.35
N LEU A 109 -5.78 24.65 0.72
CA LEU A 109 -4.73 23.67 1.03
C LEU A 109 -3.62 23.61 -0.01
N GLY A 110 -3.77 24.32 -1.14
CA GLY A 110 -2.80 24.30 -2.25
C GLY A 110 -2.76 22.99 -3.04
N VAL A 111 -3.69 22.07 -2.77
CA VAL A 111 -3.73 20.71 -3.31
C VAL A 111 -5.04 20.50 -4.07
N ASP A 112 -4.96 19.97 -5.28
CA ASP A 112 -6.15 19.59 -6.06
C ASP A 112 -6.55 18.13 -5.75
N PRO A 113 -7.62 17.89 -4.98
CA PRO A 113 -8.03 16.54 -4.57
C PRO A 113 -8.62 15.71 -5.72
N LEU A 114 -9.02 16.35 -6.82
CA LEU A 114 -9.55 15.68 -8.01
C LEU A 114 -8.50 15.48 -9.09
N SER A 115 -7.27 15.95 -8.91
CA SER A 115 -6.18 15.76 -9.87
C SER A 115 -5.56 14.36 -9.76
N THR A 116 -5.47 13.67 -10.91
CA THR A 116 -4.77 12.38 -11.01
C THR A 116 -3.27 12.51 -10.77
N VAL A 117 -2.68 13.67 -11.10
CA VAL A 117 -1.25 13.96 -10.88
C VAL A 117 -0.99 14.05 -9.38
N THR A 118 -1.76 14.88 -8.68
CA THR A 118 -1.67 15.04 -7.22
C THR A 118 -1.87 13.73 -6.47
N LEU A 119 -2.84 12.91 -6.91
CA LEU A 119 -3.07 11.59 -6.33
C LEU A 119 -1.85 10.68 -6.54
N ASN A 120 -1.26 10.65 -7.73
CA ASN A 120 -0.07 9.85 -8.01
C ASN A 120 1.16 10.31 -7.22
N GLU A 121 1.38 11.61 -7.09
CA GLU A 121 2.43 12.18 -6.23
C GLU A 121 2.24 11.78 -4.77
N THR A 122 1.01 11.85 -4.27
CA THR A 122 0.65 11.43 -2.91
C THR A 122 0.92 9.94 -2.71
N ARG A 123 0.56 9.08 -3.67
CA ARG A 123 0.87 7.64 -3.64
C ARG A 123 2.38 7.39 -3.63
N ALA A 124 3.14 8.10 -4.46
CA ALA A 124 4.59 7.96 -4.53
C ALA A 124 5.27 8.38 -3.22
N ALA A 125 4.86 9.52 -2.64
CA ALA A 125 5.32 9.98 -1.35
C ALA A 125 4.99 8.97 -0.25
N HIS A 126 3.75 8.48 -0.19
CA HIS A 126 3.32 7.45 0.75
C HIS A 126 4.17 6.17 0.65
N GLN A 127 4.44 5.71 -0.58
CA GLN A 127 5.26 4.53 -0.82
C GLN A 127 6.72 4.75 -0.42
N ALA A 128 7.29 5.93 -0.72
CA ALA A 128 8.64 6.28 -0.32
C ALA A 128 8.78 6.29 1.22
N HIS A 129 7.81 6.86 1.92
CA HIS A 129 7.78 6.84 3.38
C HIS A 129 7.61 5.44 3.95
N ARG A 130 6.72 4.61 3.38
CA ARG A 130 6.55 3.21 3.79
C ARG A 130 7.85 2.41 3.64
N LYS A 131 8.57 2.57 2.53
CA LYS A 131 9.89 1.93 2.33
C LYS A 131 10.89 2.37 3.39
N ALA A 132 10.91 3.67 3.72
CA ALA A 132 11.78 4.18 4.76
C ALA A 132 11.41 3.63 6.16
N THR A 133 10.12 3.58 6.49
CA THR A 133 9.64 2.99 7.75
C THR A 133 10.02 1.52 7.88
N ASN A 134 9.88 0.73 6.80
CA ASN A 134 10.28 -0.68 6.81
C ASN A 134 11.77 -0.88 7.10
N ARG A 135 12.65 0.03 6.65
CA ARG A 135 14.09 -0.04 6.97
C ARG A 135 14.35 0.15 8.46
N PHE A 136 13.68 1.11 9.09
CA PHE A 136 13.80 1.34 10.53
C PHE A 136 13.14 0.24 11.36
N ALA A 137 12.02 -0.32 10.88
CA ALA A 137 11.40 -1.49 11.49
C ALA A 137 12.32 -2.72 11.45
N ALA A 138 12.95 -2.98 10.30
CA ALA A 138 13.95 -4.05 10.18
C ALA A 138 15.12 -3.84 11.15
N LEU A 139 15.65 -2.62 11.24
CA LEU A 139 16.72 -2.30 12.19
C LEU A 139 16.30 -2.55 13.65
N ALA A 140 15.11 -2.10 14.04
CA ALA A 140 14.59 -2.28 15.39
C ALA A 140 14.40 -3.76 15.73
N VAL A 141 13.76 -4.51 14.83
CA VAL A 141 13.47 -5.94 15.02
C VAL A 141 14.74 -6.78 15.03
N LEU A 142 15.65 -6.57 14.08
CA LEU A 142 16.92 -7.30 14.03
C LEU A 142 17.76 -7.03 15.28
N SER A 143 17.92 -5.75 15.66
CA SER A 143 18.68 -5.39 16.86
C SER A 143 18.06 -5.98 18.13
N GLY A 144 16.73 -5.93 18.26
CA GLY A 144 16.01 -6.48 19.40
C GLY A 144 16.08 -8.01 19.48
N LEU A 145 15.93 -8.71 18.34
CA LEU A 145 16.07 -10.17 18.29
C LEU A 145 17.50 -10.61 18.60
N THR A 146 18.51 -9.94 18.03
CA THR A 146 19.91 -10.23 18.36
C THR A 146 20.19 -9.99 19.83
N LEU A 147 19.66 -8.91 20.42
CA LEU A 147 19.79 -8.65 21.86
C LEU A 147 19.19 -9.78 22.69
N LEU A 148 18.00 -10.25 22.32
CA LEU A 148 17.33 -11.34 23.02
C LEU A 148 18.14 -12.64 22.95
N VAL A 149 18.69 -12.98 21.77
CA VAL A 149 19.58 -14.14 21.61
C VAL A 149 20.82 -13.99 22.49
N VAL A 150 21.48 -12.84 22.43
CA VAL A 150 22.68 -12.55 23.24
C VAL A 150 22.37 -12.71 24.73
N LEU A 151 21.27 -12.15 25.24
CA LEU A 151 20.86 -12.28 26.64
C LEU A 151 20.58 -13.74 27.04
N VAL A 152 19.89 -14.51 26.21
CA VAL A 152 19.61 -15.94 26.47
C VAL A 152 20.90 -16.76 26.50
N THR A 153 21.82 -16.51 25.57
CA THR A 153 23.12 -17.21 25.53
C THR A 153 24.05 -16.78 26.66
N ALA A 154 24.06 -15.50 27.01
CA ALA A 154 24.85 -14.96 28.12
C ALA A 154 24.37 -15.53 29.45
N GLY A 155 23.05 -15.61 29.66
CA GLY A 155 22.45 -16.26 30.83
C GLY A 155 22.89 -17.72 31.04
N ARG A 156 23.32 -18.41 29.99
CA ARG A 156 23.88 -19.77 30.05
C ARG A 156 25.40 -19.82 30.29
N LEU A 157 26.11 -18.70 30.07
CA LEU A 157 27.56 -18.60 30.09
C LEU A 157 28.10 -17.84 31.31
N PHE A 158 27.25 -17.42 32.24
CA PHE A 158 27.66 -16.79 33.51
C PHE A 158 28.33 -17.83 34.42
N GLY A 159 29.62 -18.10 34.17
CA GLY A 159 30.50 -18.91 35.01
C GLY A 159 31.78 -18.16 35.43
N ASP A 160 32.42 -17.43 34.52
CA ASP A 160 33.69 -16.76 34.80
C ASP A 160 33.61 -15.25 34.50
N GLY A 161 33.70 -14.45 35.56
CA GLY A 161 33.72 -12.99 35.48
C GLY A 161 35.03 -12.48 34.86
N GLY A 162 34.91 -11.49 33.97
CA GLY A 162 36.05 -10.86 33.29
C GLY A 162 35.64 -10.16 31.99
N THR A 163 36.58 -10.08 31.04
CA THR A 163 36.48 -9.38 29.74
C THR A 163 35.25 -9.77 28.89
N THR A 164 34.75 -11.00 29.07
CA THR A 164 33.53 -11.52 28.46
C THR A 164 32.29 -10.71 28.85
N ALA A 165 32.17 -10.30 30.12
CA ALA A 165 31.07 -9.48 30.61
C ALA A 165 31.10 -8.06 30.01
N LEU A 166 32.31 -7.51 29.79
CA LEU A 166 32.48 -6.19 29.17
C LEU A 166 32.11 -6.22 27.68
N VAL A 167 32.55 -7.23 26.93
CA VAL A 167 32.17 -7.40 25.50
C VAL A 167 30.67 -7.62 25.36
N LEU A 168 30.07 -8.43 26.25
CA LEU A 168 28.61 -8.62 26.31
C LEU A 168 27.87 -7.31 26.63
N GLY A 169 28.36 -6.54 27.61
CA GLY A 169 27.78 -5.26 27.99
C GLY A 169 27.80 -4.24 26.84
N VAL A 170 28.94 -4.11 26.15
CA VAL A 170 29.09 -3.21 24.99
C VAL A 170 28.19 -3.67 23.84
N GLY A 171 28.17 -4.98 23.54
CA GLY A 171 27.30 -5.54 22.50
C GLY A 171 25.81 -5.30 22.78
N CYS A 172 25.36 -5.55 24.02
CA CYS A 172 23.99 -5.27 24.44
C CYS A 172 23.65 -3.78 24.34
N ALA A 173 24.57 -2.88 24.74
CA ALA A 173 24.36 -1.44 24.65
C ALA A 173 24.18 -0.97 23.19
N VAL A 174 25.00 -1.49 22.26
CA VAL A 174 24.87 -1.19 20.82
C VAL A 174 23.54 -1.69 20.26
N LEU A 175 23.12 -2.90 20.62
CA LEU A 175 21.85 -3.47 20.16
C LEU A 175 20.62 -2.76 20.74
N LEU A 176 20.69 -2.35 22.00
CA LEU A 176 19.68 -1.49 22.62
C LEU A 176 19.60 -0.14 21.90
N MET A 177 20.74 0.49 21.63
CA MET A 177 20.79 1.75 20.88
C MET A 177 20.21 1.60 19.47
N GLY A 178 20.51 0.50 18.77
CA GLY A 178 19.91 0.18 17.47
C GLY A 178 18.39 0.04 17.52
N THR A 179 17.87 -0.57 18.58
CA THR A 179 16.42 -0.72 18.83
C THR A 179 15.74 0.63 19.08
N VAL A 180 16.35 1.49 19.92
CA VAL A 180 15.85 2.84 20.22
C VAL A 180 15.88 3.74 18.98
N ILE A 181 16.98 3.72 18.21
CA ILE A 181 17.10 4.49 16.97
C ILE A 181 16.07 4.00 15.94
N GLY A 182 15.91 2.69 15.79
CA GLY A 182 14.93 2.09 14.89
C GLY A 182 13.50 2.51 15.24
N THR A 183 13.09 2.35 16.50
CA THR A 183 11.74 2.73 16.98
C THR A 183 11.48 4.24 16.86
N ALA A 184 12.42 5.09 17.25
CA ALA A 184 12.30 6.54 17.08
C ALA A 184 12.21 6.93 15.60
N GLY A 185 12.96 6.24 14.73
CA GLY A 185 12.92 6.38 13.28
C GLY A 185 11.55 6.04 12.71
N ILE A 186 10.95 4.93 13.14
CA ILE A 186 9.57 4.53 12.76
C ILE A 186 8.59 5.64 13.12
N ILE A 187 8.58 6.10 14.38
CA ILE A 187 7.64 7.13 14.85
C ILE A 187 7.77 8.43 14.05
N ARG A 188 9.01 8.91 13.85
CA ARG A 188 9.26 10.15 13.09
C ARG A 188 8.80 10.01 11.64
N ARG A 189 9.05 8.87 11.00
CA ARG A 189 8.65 8.63 9.61
C ARG A 189 7.16 8.41 9.46
N GLU A 190 6.50 7.78 10.43
CA GLU A 190 5.05 7.63 10.45
C GLU A 190 4.37 9.00 10.56
N ARG A 191 4.89 9.90 11.41
CA ARG A 191 4.41 11.29 11.51
C ARG A 191 4.65 12.07 10.22
N ALA A 192 5.84 11.96 9.63
CA ALA A 192 6.15 12.61 8.36
C ALA A 192 5.25 12.11 7.22
N ARG A 193 4.99 10.80 7.18
CA ARG A 193 4.08 10.17 6.23
C ARG A 193 2.66 10.72 6.36
N LYS A 194 2.12 10.78 7.59
CA LYS A 194 0.82 11.38 7.87
C LYS A 194 0.77 12.84 7.42
N ALA A 195 1.78 13.63 7.78
CA ALA A 195 1.84 15.04 7.41
C ALA A 195 1.89 15.25 5.88
N ALA A 196 2.61 14.40 5.16
CA ALA A 196 2.74 14.49 3.70
C ALA A 196 1.44 14.19 2.94
N ILE A 197 0.62 13.26 3.44
CA ILE A 197 -0.62 12.85 2.76
C ILE A 197 -1.86 13.61 3.26
N MET A 198 -1.79 14.19 4.46
CA MET A 198 -2.93 14.82 5.15
C MET A 198 -3.65 15.89 4.31
N PRO A 199 -2.97 16.82 3.61
CA PRO A 199 -3.66 17.84 2.82
C PRO A 199 -4.52 17.23 1.70
N PHE A 200 -4.01 16.19 1.04
CA PHE A 200 -4.75 15.45 0.02
C PHE A 200 -5.92 14.68 0.64
N THR A 201 -5.69 13.93 1.71
CA THR A 201 -6.73 13.13 2.38
C THR A 201 -7.88 14.01 2.88
N GLN A 202 -7.57 15.12 3.56
CA GLN A 202 -8.59 16.06 4.05
C GLN A 202 -9.36 16.70 2.90
N GLY A 203 -8.67 17.11 1.84
CA GLY A 203 -9.30 17.67 0.64
C GLY A 203 -10.24 16.67 -0.03
N TYR A 204 -9.80 15.42 -0.16
CA TYR A 204 -10.58 14.34 -0.74
C TYR A 204 -11.82 14.01 0.10
N GLU A 205 -11.68 13.89 1.42
CA GLU A 205 -12.79 13.62 2.34
C GLU A 205 -13.86 14.71 2.29
N ARG A 206 -13.46 15.99 2.17
CA ARG A 206 -14.40 17.11 1.99
C ARG A 206 -15.19 17.00 0.68
N VAL A 207 -14.51 16.64 -0.41
CA VAL A 207 -15.16 16.44 -1.71
C VAL A 207 -16.15 15.28 -1.65
N VAL A 208 -15.78 14.15 -1.04
CA VAL A 208 -16.68 13.00 -0.87
C VAL A 208 -17.88 13.37 0.01
N ALA A 209 -17.66 14.05 1.14
CA ALA A 209 -18.74 14.48 2.03
C ALA A 209 -19.75 15.39 1.31
N ALA A 210 -19.27 16.31 0.47
CA ALA A 210 -20.13 17.18 -0.33
C ALA A 210 -20.96 16.43 -1.37
N VAL A 211 -20.48 15.28 -1.87
CA VAL A 211 -21.26 14.43 -2.79
C VAL A 211 -22.31 13.65 -2.01
N LEU A 212 -21.93 13.00 -0.90
CA LEU A 212 -22.82 12.15 -0.11
C LEU A 212 -23.95 12.93 0.60
N GLN A 213 -23.74 14.19 0.99
CA GLN A 213 -24.77 15.03 1.62
C GLN A 213 -25.97 15.36 0.72
N ARG A 214 -25.89 15.07 -0.59
CA ARG A 214 -26.98 15.30 -1.53
C ARG A 214 -27.87 14.07 -1.74
N ASP A 215 -27.34 12.88 -1.49
CA ASP A 215 -28.03 11.61 -1.76
C ASP A 215 -28.86 11.12 -0.55
N GLY A 216 -28.86 11.87 0.56
CA GLY A 216 -29.68 11.62 1.75
C GLY A 216 -30.65 12.76 2.02
#